data_AF-A0A8T2QVT2-F1
#
_entry.id   AF-A0A8T2QVT2-F1
#
_cell.length_a   1.000
_cell.length_b   1.000
_cell.length_c   1.000
_cell.angle_alpha   90.00
_cell.angle_beta   90.00
_cell.angle_gamma   90.00
#
_symmetry.space_group_name_H-M   'P 1'
#
loop_
_entity.id
_entity.type
_entity.pdbx_description
1 polymer ?
#
loop_
_entity_poly.entity_id
_entity_poly.type
_entity_poly.pdbx_seq_one_letter_code
_entity_poly.pdbx_strand_id
1 'polypeptide(L)'
;MGLNAYDRHKKFMNDYALHYGKVSVNIEERRPIKTDQDTLRETYRFIRTEEDDSDNTWEQRLAKRYYDKLFKEYCIADMSHYKDGKIGMRWRSEKEVISGKGQFICGSKNCDVKEDLSSYEVIFT
;
A
#
# COMPACT_ATOMS: atom_id res chain seq x y z
N MET A 1 -5.94 16.99 -27.36
CA MET A 1 -5.74 16.42 -26.00
C MET A 1 -7.10 16.31 -25.34
N GLY A 2 -7.50 15.11 -24.93
CA GLY A 2 -8.81 14.86 -24.30
C GLY A 2 -8.79 15.17 -22.81
N LEU A 3 -9.91 15.65 -22.28
CA LEU A 3 -10.10 15.93 -20.85
C LEU A 3 -9.96 14.66 -19.99
N ASN A 4 -9.31 14.78 -18.83
CA ASN A 4 -9.22 13.70 -17.83
C ASN A 4 -10.63 13.35 -17.29
N ALA A 5 -10.79 12.15 -16.74
CA ALA A 5 -12.04 11.69 -16.13
C ALA A 5 -12.60 12.69 -15.09
N TYR A 6 -11.73 13.30 -14.29
CA TYR A 6 -12.10 14.35 -13.34
C TYR A 6 -12.67 15.60 -14.03
N ASP A 7 -11.98 16.10 -15.05
CA ASP A 7 -12.40 17.30 -15.79
C ASP A 7 -13.73 17.08 -16.52
N ARG A 8 -13.92 15.87 -17.07
CA ARG A 8 -15.20 15.46 -17.67
C ARG A 8 -16.33 15.43 -16.65
N HIS A 9 -16.10 14.84 -15.48
CA HIS A 9 -17.08 14.82 -14.40
C HIS A 9 -17.50 16.23 -13.98
N LYS A 10 -16.53 17.13 -13.76
CA LYS A 10 -16.79 18.52 -13.39
C LYS A 10 -17.62 19.24 -14.45
N LYS A 11 -17.31 19.04 -15.74
CA LYS A 11 -18.07 19.59 -16.84
C LYS A 11 -19.51 19.08 -16.84
N PHE A 12 -19.72 17.76 -16.73
CA PHE A 12 -21.06 17.18 -16.70
C PHE A 12 -21.91 17.65 -15.52
N MET A 13 -21.32 17.78 -14.33
CA MET A 13 -22.02 18.29 -13.15
C MET A 13 -22.43 19.76 -13.34
N ASN A 14 -21.56 20.59 -13.93
CA ASN A 14 -21.88 21.98 -14.25
C ASN A 14 -23.00 22.08 -15.30
N ASP A 15 -22.91 21.31 -16.39
CA ASP A 15 -23.90 21.31 -17.46
C ASP A 15 -25.28 20.85 -16.94
N TYR A 16 -25.30 19.84 -16.06
CA TYR A 16 -26.51 19.38 -15.39
C TYR A 16 -27.11 20.47 -14.49
N ALA A 17 -26.29 21.14 -13.67
CA ALA A 17 -26.74 22.21 -12.79
C ALA A 17 -27.28 23.42 -13.58
N LEU A 18 -26.65 23.77 -14.71
CA LEU A 18 -27.10 24.85 -15.60
C LEU A 18 -28.45 24.56 -16.25
N HIS A 19 -28.70 23.30 -16.65
CA HIS A 19 -29.89 22.94 -17.41
C HIS A 19 -31.10 22.62 -16.51
N TYR A 20 -30.87 22.03 -15.34
CA TYR A 20 -31.94 21.55 -14.46
C TYR A 20 -31.97 22.24 -13.08
N GLY A 21 -30.91 22.94 -12.67
CA GLY A 21 -30.79 23.56 -11.34
C GLY A 21 -31.32 24.99 -11.28
N LYS A 22 -32.56 25.19 -10.81
CA LYS A 22 -33.14 26.52 -10.53
C LYS A 22 -32.57 27.23 -9.28
N VAL A 23 -31.43 26.79 -8.74
CA VAL A 23 -30.82 27.38 -7.55
C VAL A 23 -29.32 27.50 -7.81
N SER A 24 -28.76 28.68 -7.59
CA SER A 24 -27.32 28.91 -7.53
C SER A 24 -26.74 28.07 -6.40
N VAL A 25 -26.38 26.82 -6.71
CA VAL A 25 -25.65 25.96 -5.78
C VAL A 25 -24.30 26.64 -5.57
N ASN A 26 -24.03 27.04 -4.33
CA ASN A 26 -22.74 27.58 -3.93
C ASN A 26 -21.72 26.43 -4.06
N ILE A 27 -21.10 26.28 -5.24
CA ILE A 27 -20.13 25.21 -5.56
C ILE A 27 -18.83 25.35 -4.73
N GLU A 28 -18.72 26.39 -3.91
CA GLU A 28 -17.56 26.67 -3.05
C GLU A 28 -17.44 25.78 -1.82
N GLU A 29 -18.47 25.01 -1.44
CA GLU A 29 -18.30 23.95 -0.44
C GLU A 29 -17.57 22.74 -1.05
N ARG A 30 -16.28 22.92 -1.34
CA ARG A 30 -15.34 21.81 -1.50
C ARG A 30 -15.23 21.13 -0.15
N ARG A 31 -16.18 20.24 0.15
CA ARG A 31 -16.00 19.26 1.22
C ARG A 31 -14.63 18.61 0.99
N PRO A 32 -13.81 18.45 2.03
CA PRO A 32 -12.52 17.80 1.87
C PRO A 32 -12.76 16.43 1.24
N ILE A 33 -12.31 16.26 0.00
CA ILE A 33 -12.48 15.02 -0.73
C ILE A 33 -11.49 14.06 -0.09
N LYS A 34 -12.00 13.12 0.70
CA LYS A 34 -11.20 12.04 1.27
C LYS A 34 -10.74 11.16 0.11
N THR A 35 -9.45 11.11 -0.13
CA THR A 35 -8.89 10.25 -1.18
C THR A 35 -8.74 8.82 -0.67
N ASP A 36 -8.64 7.85 -1.59
CA ASP A 36 -8.33 6.46 -1.25
C ASP A 36 -7.03 6.36 -0.42
N GLN A 37 -6.05 7.22 -0.72
CA GLN A 37 -4.79 7.30 0.02
C GLN A 37 -4.98 7.78 1.45
N ASP A 38 -5.86 8.76 1.68
CA ASP A 38 -6.16 9.26 3.03
C ASP A 38 -6.90 8.19 3.85
N THR A 39 -7.88 7.53 3.23
CA THR A 39 -8.57 6.39 3.83
C THR A 39 -7.63 5.27 4.23
N LEU A 40 -6.68 4.92 3.36
CA LEU A 40 -5.66 3.92 3.65
C LEU A 40 -4.77 4.37 4.81
N ARG A 41 -4.31 5.62 4.83
CA ARG A 41 -3.47 6.13 5.93
C ARG A 41 -4.16 6.07 7.29
N GLU A 42 -5.46 6.35 7.34
CA GLU A 42 -6.24 6.32 8.58
C GLU A 42 -6.52 4.89 9.06
N THR A 43 -6.81 3.98 8.13
CA THR A 43 -7.31 2.63 8.45
C THR A 43 -6.20 1.57 8.44
N TYR A 44 -5.00 1.91 7.97
CA TYR A 44 -3.88 0.98 7.87
C TYR A 44 -3.42 0.50 9.24
N ARG A 45 -3.26 -0.82 9.36
CA ARG A 45 -2.67 -1.50 10.51
C ARG A 45 -1.54 -2.40 10.01
N PHE A 46 -0.39 -2.32 10.69
CA PHE A 46 0.74 -3.19 10.38
C PHE A 46 0.46 -4.65 10.79
N ILE A 47 -0.17 -4.84 11.94
CA ILE A 47 -0.71 -6.13 12.42
C ILE A 47 -2.22 -5.97 12.49
N ARG A 48 -2.97 -6.80 11.74
CA ARG A 48 -4.43 -6.78 11.70
C ARG A 48 -4.98 -7.89 12.59
N THR A 49 -6.02 -7.59 13.36
CA THR A 49 -6.79 -8.59 14.12
C THR A 49 -8.02 -9.04 13.30
N GLU A 50 -8.70 -10.10 13.73
CA GLU A 50 -9.96 -10.54 13.09
C GLU A 50 -11.03 -9.45 13.10
N GLU A 51 -11.03 -8.57 14.11
CA GLU A 51 -11.92 -7.42 14.19
C GLU A 51 -11.59 -6.35 13.14
N ASP A 52 -10.30 -6.12 12.87
CA ASP A 52 -9.84 -5.19 11.82
C ASP A 52 -10.15 -5.72 10.40
N ASP A 53 -10.27 -7.05 10.25
CA ASP A 53 -10.67 -7.75 9.04
C ASP A 53 -12.18 -7.92 8.89
N SER A 54 -12.97 -7.34 9.81
CA SER A 54 -14.41 -7.28 9.63
C SER A 54 -14.76 -6.46 8.38
N ASP A 55 -15.52 -7.06 7.46
CA ASP A 55 -15.92 -6.45 6.18
C ASP A 55 -17.07 -5.43 6.33
N ASN A 56 -17.13 -4.77 7.49
CA ASN A 56 -18.24 -3.92 7.90
C ASN A 56 -18.28 -2.60 7.11
N THR A 57 -17.12 -2.03 6.77
CA THR A 57 -17.03 -0.78 6.00
C THR A 57 -16.23 -0.90 4.70
N TRP A 58 -16.46 0.01 3.76
CA TRP A 58 -15.73 0.01 2.50
C TRP A 58 -14.25 0.36 2.70
N GLU A 59 -13.94 1.21 3.69
CA GLU A 59 -12.58 1.59 4.08
C GLU A 59 -11.79 0.38 4.58
N GLN A 60 -12.42 -0.45 5.43
CA GLN A 60 -11.82 -1.68 5.95
C GLN A 60 -11.53 -2.67 4.81
N ARG A 61 -12.47 -2.84 3.86
CA ARG A 61 -12.26 -3.67 2.67
C ARG A 61 -11.11 -3.18 1.81
N LEU A 62 -10.99 -1.86 1.62
CA LEU A 62 -9.89 -1.26 0.87
C LEU A 62 -8.54 -1.50 1.58
N ALA A 63 -8.49 -1.26 2.90
CA ALA A 63 -7.30 -1.50 3.71
C ALA A 63 -6.89 -2.98 3.70
N LYS A 64 -7.86 -3.91 3.82
CA LYS A 64 -7.63 -5.35 3.73
C LYS A 64 -7.05 -5.74 2.38
N ARG A 65 -7.66 -5.31 1.27
CA ARG A 65 -7.14 -5.58 -0.09
C ARG A 65 -5.73 -5.03 -0.31
N TYR A 66 -5.42 -3.87 0.25
CA TYR A 66 -4.08 -3.30 0.17
C TYR A 66 -3.09 -4.13 1.00
N TYR A 67 -3.49 -4.52 2.22
CA TYR A 67 -2.70 -5.34 3.11
C TYR A 67 -2.39 -6.74 2.55
N ASP A 68 -3.38 -7.39 1.93
CA ASP A 68 -3.25 -8.69 1.27
C ASP A 68 -2.31 -8.62 0.05
N LYS A 69 -2.17 -7.44 -0.55
CA LYS A 69 -1.21 -7.17 -1.64
C LYS A 69 0.19 -6.82 -1.14
N LEU A 70 0.41 -6.62 0.16
CA LEU A 70 1.75 -6.35 0.67
C LEU A 70 2.60 -7.62 0.53
N PHE A 71 3.71 -7.49 -0.20
CA PHE A 71 4.68 -8.56 -0.40
C PHE A 71 5.44 -8.87 0.89
N LYS A 72 4.86 -9.75 1.71
CA LYS A 72 5.44 -10.26 2.96
C LYS A 72 6.30 -11.51 2.77
N GLU A 73 6.60 -11.89 1.54
CA GLU A 73 7.26 -13.18 1.26
C GLU A 73 8.74 -13.17 1.65
N TYR A 74 9.40 -12.01 1.60
CA TYR A 74 10.84 -11.90 1.80
C TYR A 74 11.20 -11.07 3.04
N CYS A 75 12.13 -11.59 3.84
CA CYS A 75 12.74 -10.92 4.98
C CYS A 75 14.19 -10.51 4.69
N ILE A 76 14.74 -9.63 5.52
CA ILE A 76 16.17 -9.33 5.56
C ILE A 76 16.80 -10.18 6.65
N ALA A 77 17.87 -10.88 6.29
CA ALA A 77 18.69 -11.63 7.24
C ALA A 77 19.94 -10.84 7.61
N ASP A 78 20.21 -10.70 8.91
CA ASP A 78 21.51 -10.31 9.44
C ASP A 78 22.32 -11.59 9.72
N MET A 79 23.25 -11.87 8.81
CA MET A 79 24.15 -13.02 8.90
C MET A 79 25.49 -12.65 9.55
N SER A 80 25.68 -11.48 10.14
CA SER A 80 27.01 -11.05 10.64
C SER A 80 27.66 -12.06 11.61
N HIS A 81 26.86 -12.82 12.35
CA HIS A 81 27.29 -13.85 13.31
C HIS A 81 26.87 -15.27 12.90
N TYR A 82 26.72 -15.54 11.60
CA TYR A 82 26.28 -16.85 11.12
C TYR A 82 27.21 -17.99 11.56
N LYS A 83 28.52 -17.72 11.70
CA LYS A 83 29.52 -18.68 12.16
C LYS A 83 29.32 -19.12 13.61
N ASP A 84 28.70 -18.26 14.41
CA ASP A 84 28.33 -18.55 15.80
C ASP A 84 26.92 -19.16 15.89
N GLY A 85 26.31 -19.53 14.75
CA GLY A 85 24.95 -20.04 14.66
C GLY A 85 23.86 -18.98 14.91
N LYS A 86 24.22 -17.69 14.92
CA LYS A 86 23.29 -16.58 15.21
C LYS A 86 22.86 -15.90 13.92
N ILE A 87 21.57 -15.98 13.61
CA ILE A 87 20.95 -15.30 12.47
C ILE A 87 19.81 -14.43 12.99
N GLY A 88 19.86 -13.15 12.67
CA GLY A 88 18.74 -12.23 12.91
C GLY A 88 17.89 -12.12 11.66
N MET A 89 16.57 -12.14 11.79
CA MET A 89 15.65 -11.90 10.67
C MET A 89 14.72 -10.74 11.02
N ARG A 90 14.44 -9.89 10.03
CA ARG A 90 13.44 -8.83 10.15
C ARG A 90 12.68 -8.63 8.84
N TRP A 91 11.51 -8.03 8.93
CA TRP A 91 10.79 -7.57 7.75
C TRP A 91 11.52 -6.43 7.04
N ARG A 92 11.29 -6.34 5.73
CA ARG A 92 11.83 -5.27 4.87
C ARG A 92 11.18 -3.93 5.20
N SER A 93 11.97 -2.88 5.11
CA SER A 93 11.47 -1.49 5.15
C SER A 93 10.93 -1.07 3.79
N GLU A 94 10.12 -0.01 3.75
CA GLU A 94 9.56 0.54 2.50
C GLU A 94 10.64 0.78 1.44
N LYS A 95 11.77 1.39 1.83
CA LYS A 95 12.90 1.67 0.92
C LYS A 95 13.50 0.38 0.33
N GLU A 96 13.58 -0.68 1.13
CA GLU A 96 14.11 -1.99 0.71
C GLU A 96 13.15 -2.73 -0.21
N VAL A 97 11.84 -2.60 0.04
CA VAL A 97 10.82 -3.15 -0.86
C VAL A 97 10.87 -2.44 -2.21
N ILE A 98 10.93 -1.11 -2.22
CA ILE A 98 11.02 -0.30 -3.45
C ILE A 98 12.31 -0.62 -4.22
N SER A 99 13.44 -0.83 -3.53
CA SER A 99 14.70 -1.20 -4.18
C SER A 99 14.78 -2.66 -4.63
N GLY A 100 13.83 -3.51 -4.23
CA GLY A 100 13.82 -4.93 -4.55
C GLY A 100 14.76 -5.78 -3.69
N LYS A 101 15.23 -5.28 -2.53
CA LYS A 101 16.10 -6.03 -1.62
C LYS A 101 15.36 -7.23 -1.04
N GLY A 102 16.02 -8.38 -0.99
CA GLY A 102 15.45 -9.68 -0.62
C GLY A 102 14.77 -10.43 -1.78
N GLN A 103 14.41 -9.77 -2.89
CA GLN A 103 13.73 -10.40 -4.03
C GLN A 103 14.62 -10.43 -5.28
N PHE A 104 15.09 -9.26 -5.72
CA PHE A 104 15.98 -9.11 -6.88
C PHE A 104 17.44 -8.81 -6.48
N ILE A 105 17.64 -8.58 -5.18
CA ILE A 105 18.95 -8.35 -4.57
C ILE A 105 19.00 -9.25 -3.35
N CYS A 106 20.18 -9.79 -3.07
CA CYS A 106 20.52 -10.55 -1.88
C CYS A 106 19.83 -10.02 -0.62
N GLY A 107 19.14 -10.90 0.12
CA GLY A 107 18.40 -10.56 1.33
C GLY A 107 19.25 -10.33 2.58
N SER A 108 20.58 -10.44 2.47
CA SER A 108 21.47 -10.14 3.61
C SER A 108 21.65 -8.64 3.79
N LYS A 109 21.68 -8.19 5.06
CA LYS A 109 21.82 -6.77 5.44
C LYS A 109 22.99 -6.08 4.72
N ASN A 110 24.14 -6.75 4.64
CA ASN A 110 25.39 -6.21 4.08
C ASN A 110 25.74 -6.81 2.70
N CYS A 111 24.72 -7.10 1.88
CA CYS A 111 24.89 -7.77 0.59
C CYS A 111 24.07 -7.06 -0.49
N ASP A 112 24.69 -6.84 -1.65
CA ASP A 112 24.08 -6.17 -2.81
C ASP A 112 24.23 -6.97 -4.12
N VAL A 113 24.53 -8.26 -4.00
CA VAL A 113 24.60 -9.20 -5.13
C VAL A 113 23.23 -9.38 -5.76
N LYS A 114 23.18 -9.46 -7.09
CA LYS A 114 21.94 -9.61 -7.89
C LYS A 114 21.89 -10.89 -8.73
N GLU A 115 23.02 -11.56 -8.86
CA GLU A 115 23.17 -12.78 -9.66
C GLU A 115 23.17 -14.01 -8.74
N ASP A 116 22.78 -15.17 -9.29
CA ASP A 116 22.74 -16.47 -8.58
C ASP A 116 22.01 -16.45 -7.23
N LEU A 117 20.89 -15.72 -7.16
CA LEU A 117 20.07 -15.64 -5.97
C LEU A 117 19.23 -16.91 -5.78
N SER A 118 19.20 -17.41 -4.55
CA SER A 118 18.36 -18.54 -4.13
C SER A 118 17.43 -18.11 -2.99
N SER A 119 16.21 -18.62 -3.00
CA SER A 119 15.22 -18.38 -1.95
C SER A 119 15.06 -19.63 -1.09
N TYR A 120 14.92 -19.45 0.22
CA TYR A 120 14.71 -20.52 1.18
C TYR A 120 13.52 -20.18 2.06
N GLU A 121 12.65 -21.17 2.29
CA GLU A 121 11.51 -21.02 3.18
C GLU A 121 11.88 -21.46 4.59
N VAL A 122 11.49 -20.65 5.58
CA VAL A 122 11.61 -21.00 6.99
C VAL A 122 10.21 -21.30 7.49
N ILE A 123 9.97 -22.55 7.87
CA ILE A 123 8.72 -22.96 8.49
C ILE A 123 8.81 -22.55 9.97
N PHE A 124 8.03 -21.55 10.35
CA PHE A 124 7.84 -21.20 11.76
C PHE A 124 6.77 -22.14 12.35
N THR A 125 7.21 -23.24 12.96
CA THR A 125 6.37 -24.08 13.83
C THR A 125 6.21 -23.50 15.23
#